data_AF-A0A9D0YX77-F1
#
_entry.id   AF-A0A9D0YX77-F1
#
_cell.length_a   1.000
_cell.length_b   1.000
_cell.length_c   1.000
_cell.angle_alpha   90.00
_cell.angle_beta   90.00
_cell.angle_gamma   90.00
#
_symmetry.space_group_name_H-M   'P 1'
#
loop_
_entity.id
_entity.type
_entity.pdbx_description
1 polymer ?
#
loop_
_entity_poly.entity_id
_entity_poly.type
_entity_poly.pdbx_seq_one_letter_code
_entity_poly.pdbx_strand_id
1 'polypeptide(L)'
;MYPFGRHDRGISRRTRDLLVLAVVVLFLLNLVQLIVHGAGSSLDATVRETFIAQARSDIESAQGLSTQLSRTGGTTTTQQLAQLRQYLYGLTQLNEMTAAIFGTGRALVPQSEVDATLDTVSSCESSLQAGHAIDSQLSTLRAQLATLAEYAAALGE
;
A
#
# COMPACT_ATOMS: atom_id res chain seq x y z
N MET A 1 -14.35 -0.17 54.38
CA MET A 1 -12.92 -0.05 54.02
C MET A 1 -12.55 -1.27 53.19
N TYR A 2 -11.80 -1.02 52.11
CA TYR A 2 -11.72 -1.80 50.86
C TYR A 2 -11.53 -3.34 50.95
N PRO A 3 -12.15 -4.11 50.04
CA PRO A 3 -11.89 -5.53 49.84
C PRO A 3 -10.86 -5.75 48.70
N PHE A 4 -9.78 -6.48 48.98
CA PHE A 4 -8.92 -7.03 47.92
C PHE A 4 -8.74 -8.52 48.16
N GLY A 5 -9.68 -9.30 47.61
CA GLY A 5 -9.54 -10.74 47.46
C GLY A 5 -8.49 -11.04 46.39
N ARG A 6 -7.35 -11.62 46.81
CA ARG A 6 -6.38 -12.24 45.89
C ARG A 6 -7.07 -13.40 45.17
N HIS A 7 -7.28 -13.25 43.87
CA HIS A 7 -7.60 -14.35 42.99
C HIS A 7 -6.31 -15.04 42.58
N ASP A 8 -5.95 -16.12 43.28
CA ASP A 8 -4.96 -17.08 42.80
C ASP A 8 -5.63 -17.90 41.70
N ARG A 9 -5.46 -17.49 40.43
CA ARG A 9 -5.93 -18.28 39.29
C ARG A 9 -4.87 -19.33 38.97
N GLY A 10 -5.03 -20.53 39.55
CA GLY A 10 -4.32 -21.71 39.09
C GLY A 10 -4.53 -21.89 37.58
N ILE A 11 -3.46 -21.72 36.80
CA ILE A 11 -3.47 -21.86 35.34
C ILE A 11 -3.83 -23.31 35.02
N SER A 12 -4.99 -23.53 34.40
CA SER A 12 -5.44 -24.84 33.92
C SER A 12 -4.41 -25.46 32.98
N ARG A 13 -4.27 -26.79 32.97
CA ARG A 13 -3.31 -27.49 32.08
C ARG A 13 -3.49 -27.09 30.61
N ARG A 14 -4.74 -26.88 30.17
CA ARG A 14 -5.05 -26.40 28.79
C ARG A 14 -4.55 -25.00 28.51
N THR A 15 -4.67 -24.08 29.48
CA THR A 15 -4.16 -22.71 29.32
C THR A 15 -2.63 -22.68 29.39
N ARG A 16 -2.01 -23.58 30.17
CA ARG A 16 -0.56 -23.77 30.18
C ARG A 16 -0.08 -24.33 28.84
N ASP A 17 -0.75 -25.33 28.28
CA ASP A 17 -0.37 -25.93 27.00
C ASP A 17 -0.54 -24.93 25.84
N LEU A 18 -1.58 -24.10 25.86
CA LEU A 18 -1.74 -22.98 24.91
C LEU A 18 -0.66 -21.90 25.06
N LEU A 19 -0.28 -21.56 26.30
CA LEU A 19 0.82 -20.62 26.55
C LEU A 19 2.17 -21.17 26.07
N VAL A 20 2.44 -22.46 26.31
CA VAL A 20 3.65 -23.13 25.83
C VAL A 20 3.67 -23.16 24.30
N LEU A 21 2.55 -23.49 23.67
CA LEU A 21 2.42 -23.43 22.21
C LEU A 21 2.70 -22.01 21.68
N ALA A 22 2.13 -20.98 22.30
CA ALA A 22 2.33 -19.59 21.89
C ALA A 22 3.80 -19.17 22.03
N VAL A 23 4.48 -19.57 23.11
CA VAL A 23 5.92 -19.29 23.33
C VAL A 23 6.78 -20.02 22.30
N VAL A 24 6.46 -21.28 21.98
CA VAL A 24 7.18 -22.05 20.96
C VAL A 24 7.00 -21.43 19.57
N VAL A 25 5.79 -20.99 19.21
CA VAL A 25 5.54 -20.28 17.94
C VAL A 25 6.32 -18.97 17.88
N LEU A 26 6.34 -18.18 18.96
CA LEU A 26 7.15 -16.97 19.04
C LEU A 26 8.65 -17.24 18.90
N PHE A 27 9.15 -18.31 19.51
CA PHE A 27 10.55 -18.71 19.40
C PHE A 27 10.91 -19.13 17.97
N LEU A 28 10.03 -19.88 17.29
CA LEU A 28 10.21 -20.25 15.89
C LEU A 28 10.18 -19.02 14.96
N LEU A 29 9.30 -18.05 15.21
CA LEU A 29 9.28 -16.79 14.46
C LEU A 29 10.58 -16.00 14.63
N ASN A 30 11.14 -15.94 15.83
CA ASN A 30 12.43 -15.31 16.09
C ASN A 30 13.61 -16.06 15.41
N LEU A 31 13.54 -17.40 15.34
CA LEU A 31 14.53 -18.21 14.62
C LEU A 31 14.47 -17.99 13.10
N VAL A 32 13.26 -17.90 12.54
CA VAL A 32 13.05 -17.54 11.13
C VAL A 32 13.58 -16.14 10.85
N GLN A 33 13.29 -15.18 11.74
CA GLN A 33 13.88 -13.84 11.64
C GLN A 33 15.41 -13.90 11.71
N LEU A 34 16.01 -14.62 12.64
CA LEU A 34 17.48 -14.71 12.76
C LEU A 34 18.15 -15.30 11.49
N ILE A 35 17.54 -16.31 10.87
CA ILE A 35 18.03 -16.90 9.61
C ILE A 35 17.88 -15.92 8.46
N VAL A 36 16.75 -15.21 8.38
CA VAL A 36 16.48 -14.21 7.34
C VAL A 36 17.40 -12.99 7.47
N HIS A 37 17.66 -12.51 8.68
CA HIS A 37 18.53 -11.36 8.94
C HIS A 37 20.03 -11.72 8.82
N GLY A 38 20.43 -12.97 9.11
CA GLY A 38 21.80 -13.45 8.92
C GLY A 38 22.26 -13.54 7.45
N ALA A 39 21.30 -13.56 6.51
CA ALA A 39 21.54 -13.53 5.05
C ALA A 39 21.24 -12.14 4.42
N GLY A 40 21.09 -11.11 5.25
CA GLY A 40 20.35 -9.87 4.98
C GLY A 40 20.92 -8.84 4.00
N SER A 41 21.85 -9.15 3.08
CA SER A 41 22.24 -8.19 2.03
C SER A 41 21.61 -8.46 0.67
N SER A 42 21.22 -9.71 0.37
CA SER A 42 20.60 -10.09 -0.90
C SER A 42 19.07 -10.10 -0.85
N LEU A 43 18.48 -10.46 0.30
CA LEU A 43 17.03 -10.49 0.52
C LEU A 43 16.41 -9.09 0.44
N ASP A 44 17.04 -8.10 1.05
CA ASP A 44 16.57 -6.71 1.00
C ASP A 44 16.54 -6.17 -0.44
N ALA A 45 17.56 -6.50 -1.24
CA ALA A 45 17.62 -6.09 -2.64
C ALA A 45 16.53 -6.76 -3.48
N THR A 46 16.32 -8.08 -3.34
CA THR A 46 15.31 -8.81 -4.11
C THR A 46 13.88 -8.42 -3.73
N VAL A 47 13.60 -8.21 -2.43
CA VAL A 47 12.28 -7.76 -1.96
C VAL A 47 11.99 -6.34 -2.43
N ARG A 48 12.99 -5.44 -2.38
CA ARG A 48 12.87 -4.07 -2.91
C ARG A 48 12.64 -4.07 -4.41
N GLU A 49 13.36 -4.88 -5.17
CA GLU A 49 13.16 -5.03 -6.62
C GLU A 49 11.74 -5.51 -6.94
N THR A 50 11.22 -6.45 -6.16
CA THR A 50 9.84 -6.95 -6.31
C THR A 50 8.81 -5.85 -6.06
N PHE A 51 9.00 -5.01 -5.03
CA PHE A 51 8.12 -3.87 -4.77
C PHE A 51 8.22 -2.80 -5.86
N ILE A 52 9.42 -2.53 -6.40
CA ILE A 52 9.60 -1.61 -7.53
C ILE A 52 8.87 -2.14 -8.77
N ALA A 53 9.01 -3.43 -9.09
CA ALA A 53 8.32 -4.05 -10.21
C ALA A 53 6.79 -3.99 -10.05
N GLN A 54 6.27 -4.23 -8.83
CA GLN A 54 4.85 -4.12 -8.54
C GLN A 54 4.34 -2.68 -8.68
N ALA A 55 5.05 -1.70 -8.11
CA ALA A 55 4.69 -0.29 -8.22
C ALA A 55 4.67 0.18 -9.68
N ARG A 56 5.64 -0.25 -10.50
CA ARG A 56 5.64 0.02 -11.95
C ARG A 56 4.42 -0.57 -12.65
N SER A 57 4.09 -1.83 -12.37
CA SER A 57 2.92 -2.49 -12.96
C SER A 57 1.60 -1.80 -12.60
N ASP A 58 1.47 -1.33 -11.35
CA ASP A 58 0.28 -0.61 -10.89
C ASP A 58 0.16 0.76 -11.58
N ILE A 59 1.28 1.47 -11.77
CA ILE A 59 1.31 2.76 -12.49
C ILE A 59 1.01 2.58 -13.97
N GLU A 60 1.58 1.57 -14.64
CA GLU A 60 1.29 1.26 -16.04
C GLU A 60 -0.20 0.92 -16.25
N SER A 61 -0.78 0.14 -15.33
CA SER A 61 -2.20 -0.20 -15.33
C SER A 61 -3.07 1.06 -15.14
N ALA A 62 -2.69 1.94 -14.22
CA ALA A 62 -3.38 3.21 -13.98
C ALA A 62 -3.29 4.14 -15.21
N GLN A 63 -2.14 4.23 -15.87
CA GLN A 63 -1.98 4.98 -17.11
C GLN A 63 -2.87 4.42 -18.22
N GLY A 64 -2.86 3.09 -18.42
CA GLY A 64 -3.71 2.40 -19.38
C GLY A 64 -5.20 2.73 -19.16
N LEU A 65 -5.67 2.65 -17.92
CA LEU A 65 -7.04 3.04 -17.56
C LEU A 65 -7.31 4.53 -17.82
N SER A 66 -6.35 5.40 -17.51
CA SER A 66 -6.50 6.84 -17.71
C SER A 66 -6.67 7.23 -19.18
N THR A 67 -6.07 6.47 -20.10
CA THR A 67 -6.24 6.69 -21.56
C THR A 67 -7.61 6.22 -22.06
N GLN A 68 -8.22 5.26 -21.38
CA GLN A 68 -9.55 4.73 -21.68
C GLN A 68 -10.69 5.53 -21.04
N LEU A 69 -10.39 6.44 -20.09
CA LEU A 69 -11.38 7.33 -19.48
C LEU A 69 -12.08 8.18 -20.55
N SER A 70 -13.38 7.91 -20.73
CA SER A 70 -14.23 8.67 -21.64
C SER A 70 -14.70 9.97 -21.01
N ARG A 71 -14.72 11.03 -21.83
CA ARG A 71 -15.07 12.41 -21.49
C ARG A 71 -16.46 12.57 -20.91
N THR A 72 -17.40 11.76 -21.38
CA THR A 72 -18.80 11.80 -20.97
C THR A 72 -19.00 10.69 -19.94
N GLY A 73 -19.17 11.06 -18.68
CA GLY A 73 -19.32 10.15 -17.53
C GLY A 73 -20.40 9.09 -17.69
N GLY A 74 -20.05 7.99 -18.35
CA GLY A 74 -20.83 6.77 -18.33
C GLY A 74 -20.40 5.87 -17.16
N THR A 75 -21.20 4.85 -16.88
CA THR A 75 -20.93 3.84 -15.84
C THR A 75 -19.51 3.26 -15.93
N THR A 76 -18.98 3.14 -17.15
CA THR A 76 -17.60 2.68 -17.42
C THR A 76 -16.53 3.65 -16.88
N THR A 77 -16.70 4.97 -17.03
CA THR A 77 -15.74 5.98 -16.56
C THR A 77 -15.66 5.98 -15.03
N THR A 78 -16.81 5.87 -14.35
CA THR A 78 -16.86 5.79 -12.87
C THR A 78 -16.19 4.51 -12.35
N GLN A 79 -16.39 3.38 -13.04
CA GLN A 79 -15.73 2.12 -12.68
C GLN A 79 -14.21 2.18 -12.88
N GLN A 80 -13.75 2.84 -13.95
CA GLN A 80 -12.31 3.04 -14.20
C GLN A 80 -11.66 3.99 -13.18
N LEU A 81 -12.35 5.05 -12.75
CA LEU A 81 -11.87 5.93 -11.67
C LEU A 81 -11.76 5.19 -10.33
N ALA A 82 -12.73 4.32 -10.02
CA ALA A 82 -12.68 3.48 -8.83
C ALA A 82 -11.48 2.49 -8.86
N GLN A 83 -11.19 1.90 -10.02
CA GLN A 83 -10.01 1.05 -10.20
C GLN A 83 -8.71 1.85 -10.06
N LEU A 84 -8.64 3.05 -10.64
CA LEU A 84 -7.47 3.92 -10.53
C LEU A 84 -7.17 4.29 -9.07
N ARG A 85 -8.21 4.60 -8.30
CA ARG A 85 -8.10 4.81 -6.85
C ARG A 85 -7.53 3.59 -6.13
N GLN A 86 -7.97 2.39 -6.51
CA GLN A 86 -7.48 1.16 -5.90
C GLN A 86 -5.98 0.95 -6.15
N TYR A 87 -5.48 1.27 -7.35
CA TYR A 87 -4.04 1.23 -7.64
C TYR A 87 -3.25 2.27 -6.82
N LEU A 88 -3.77 3.49 -6.66
CA LEU A 88 -3.13 4.52 -5.84
C LEU A 88 -3.06 4.15 -4.35
N TYR A 89 -4.10 3.48 -3.82
CA TYR A 89 -4.04 2.93 -2.47
C TYR A 89 -3.04 1.77 -2.36
N GLY A 90 -2.93 0.94 -3.40
CA GLY A 90 -1.87 -0.07 -3.49
C GLY A 90 -0.47 0.54 -3.37
N LEU A 91 -0.21 1.64 -4.09
CA LEU A 91 1.05 2.37 -3.99
C LEU A 91 1.32 2.95 -2.59
N THR A 92 0.30 3.48 -1.93
CA THR A 92 0.43 3.96 -0.54
C THR A 92 0.80 2.81 0.40
N GLN A 93 0.14 1.66 0.25
CA GLN A 93 0.45 0.48 1.05
C GLN A 93 1.86 -0.06 0.77
N LEU A 94 2.31 -0.06 -0.49
CA LEU A 94 3.67 -0.42 -0.84
C LEU A 94 4.70 0.54 -0.24
N ASN A 95 4.41 1.85 -0.21
CA ASN A 95 5.24 2.84 0.46
C ASN A 95 5.34 2.58 1.97
N GLU A 96 4.21 2.31 2.64
CA GLU A 96 4.19 1.95 4.07
C GLU A 96 4.98 0.68 4.36
N MET A 97 4.80 -0.36 3.54
CA MET A 97 5.57 -1.62 3.65
C MET A 97 7.06 -1.38 3.44
N THR A 98 7.43 -0.54 2.49
CA THR A 98 8.83 -0.23 2.19
C THR A 98 9.47 0.60 3.30
N ALA A 99 8.73 1.55 3.88
CA ALA A 99 9.18 2.29 5.05
C ALA A 99 9.34 1.38 6.28
N ALA A 100 8.44 0.42 6.47
CA ALA A 100 8.48 -0.54 7.57
C ALA A 100 9.64 -1.55 7.43
N ILE A 101 9.96 -1.99 6.21
CA ILE A 101 10.99 -3.00 5.94
C ILE A 101 12.38 -2.37 5.80
N PHE A 102 12.50 -1.23 5.10
CA PHE A 102 13.80 -0.65 4.74
C PHE A 102 14.13 0.68 5.45
N GLY A 103 13.20 1.25 6.21
CA GLY A 103 13.34 2.51 6.95
C GLY A 103 12.64 3.72 6.30
N THR A 104 12.38 4.75 7.11
CA THR A 104 11.48 5.90 6.82
C THR A 104 11.94 6.87 5.72
N GLY A 105 12.94 6.51 4.91
CA GLY A 105 13.46 7.34 3.79
C GLY A 105 13.52 6.60 2.45
N ARG A 106 12.94 5.40 2.36
CA ARG A 106 13.00 4.54 1.19
C ARG A 106 11.66 4.37 0.48
N ALA A 107 10.73 5.30 0.66
CA ALA A 107 9.47 5.29 -0.09
C ALA A 107 9.76 5.16 -1.59
N LEU A 108 8.98 4.31 -2.28
CA LEU A 108 9.11 4.12 -3.73
C LEU A 108 8.72 5.40 -4.46
N VAL A 109 7.65 6.04 -3.99
CA VAL A 109 7.09 7.24 -4.61
C VAL A 109 6.80 8.27 -3.52
N PRO A 110 6.97 9.58 -3.76
CA PRO A 110 6.60 10.59 -2.77
C PRO A 110 5.11 10.50 -2.42
N GLN A 111 4.77 10.36 -1.14
CA GLN A 111 3.38 10.24 -0.70
C GLN A 111 2.54 11.47 -1.09
N SER A 112 3.14 12.66 -1.09
CA SER A 112 2.49 13.90 -1.51
C SER A 112 1.96 13.85 -2.95
N GLU A 113 2.63 13.12 -3.84
CA GLU A 113 2.23 12.97 -5.25
C GLU A 113 1.09 11.97 -5.40
N VAL A 114 1.12 10.90 -4.60
CA VAL A 114 0.02 9.92 -4.53
C VAL A 114 -1.25 10.59 -3.99
N ASP A 115 -1.13 11.36 -2.91
CA ASP A 115 -2.24 12.11 -2.30
C ASP A 115 -2.82 13.15 -3.27
N ALA A 116 -1.97 13.93 -3.94
CA ALA A 116 -2.39 14.91 -4.95
C ALA A 116 -3.12 14.25 -6.13
N THR A 117 -2.74 13.02 -6.50
CA THR A 117 -3.44 12.26 -7.55
C THR A 117 -4.78 11.73 -7.06
N LEU A 118 -4.87 11.24 -5.82
CA LEU A 118 -6.12 10.79 -5.19
C LEU A 118 -7.17 11.93 -5.07
N ASP A 119 -6.70 13.14 -4.78
CA ASP A 119 -7.55 14.34 -4.75
C ASP A 119 -8.13 14.65 -6.13
N THR A 120 -7.33 14.58 -7.18
CA THR A 120 -7.80 14.76 -8.57
C THR A 120 -8.81 13.68 -8.97
N VAL A 121 -8.59 12.41 -8.60
CA VAL A 121 -9.57 11.32 -8.83
C VAL A 121 -10.90 11.62 -8.14
N SER A 122 -10.85 12.08 -6.89
CA SER A 122 -12.05 12.41 -6.10
C SER A 122 -12.79 13.62 -6.68
N SER A 123 -12.04 14.61 -7.21
CA SER A 123 -12.60 15.74 -7.95
C SER A 123 -13.33 15.29 -9.23
N CYS A 124 -12.71 14.40 -10.03
CA CYS A 124 -13.33 13.80 -11.21
C CYS A 124 -14.66 13.12 -10.87
N GLU A 125 -14.68 12.27 -9.83
CA GLU A 125 -15.90 11.58 -9.44
C GLU A 125 -17.01 12.52 -8.97
N SER A 126 -16.66 13.55 -8.18
CA SER A 126 -17.63 14.56 -7.74
C SER A 126 -18.23 15.31 -8.94
N SER A 127 -17.40 15.70 -9.91
CA SER A 127 -17.86 16.35 -11.14
C SER A 127 -18.73 15.44 -12.00
N LEU A 128 -18.41 14.14 -12.10
CA LEU A 128 -19.26 13.18 -12.80
C LEU A 128 -20.61 12.98 -12.12
N GLN A 129 -20.64 12.90 -10.78
CA GLN A 129 -21.89 12.82 -10.00
C GLN A 129 -22.76 14.07 -10.18
N ALA A 130 -22.14 15.24 -10.33
CA ALA A 130 -22.81 16.50 -10.64
C ALA A 130 -23.21 16.65 -12.12
N GLY A 131 -22.84 15.71 -12.99
CA GLY A 131 -23.14 15.74 -14.43
C GLY A 131 -22.27 16.70 -15.23
N HIS A 132 -21.12 17.12 -14.70
CA HIS A 132 -20.16 17.99 -15.38
C HIS A 132 -19.16 17.21 -16.26
N ALA A 133 -18.67 17.86 -17.31
CA ALA A 133 -17.55 17.36 -18.09
C ALA A 133 -16.24 17.46 -17.28
N ILE A 134 -15.34 16.49 -17.49
CA ILE A 134 -14.12 16.32 -16.68
C ILE A 134 -12.80 16.47 -17.48
N ASP A 135 -12.84 17.11 -18.65
CA ASP A 135 -11.68 17.22 -19.56
C ASP A 135 -10.43 17.80 -18.90
N SER A 136 -10.57 18.87 -18.12
CA SER A 136 -9.45 19.52 -17.45
C SER A 136 -8.88 18.64 -16.34
N GLN A 137 -9.73 18.01 -15.54
CA GLN A 137 -9.29 17.12 -14.46
C GLN A 137 -8.63 15.85 -15.01
N LEU A 138 -9.11 15.34 -16.14
CA LEU A 138 -8.48 14.21 -16.85
C LEU A 138 -7.10 14.58 -17.42
N SER A 139 -6.89 15.80 -17.88
CA SER A 139 -5.56 16.21 -18.35
C SER A 139 -4.58 16.34 -17.17
N THR A 140 -5.03 16.91 -16.04
CA THR A 140 -4.25 16.97 -14.79
C THR A 140 -3.93 15.57 -14.26
N LEU A 141 -4.92 14.66 -14.23
CA LEU A 141 -4.73 13.28 -13.79
C LEU A 141 -3.66 12.57 -14.63
N ARG A 142 -3.70 12.73 -15.96
CA ARG A 142 -2.71 12.12 -16.86
C ARG A 142 -1.31 12.69 -16.63
N ALA A 143 -1.19 13.98 -16.38
CA ALA A 143 0.10 14.60 -16.06
C ALA A 143 0.66 14.05 -14.74
N GLN A 144 -0.17 13.96 -13.69
CA GLN A 144 0.25 13.40 -12.40
C GLN A 144 0.66 11.92 -12.51
N LEU A 145 -0.09 11.10 -13.26
CA LEU A 145 0.28 9.70 -13.52
C LEU A 145 1.57 9.55 -14.34
N ALA A 146 1.88 10.51 -15.22
CA ALA A 146 3.16 10.54 -15.93
C ALA A 146 4.31 10.82 -14.95
N THR A 147 4.14 11.80 -14.06
CA THR A 147 5.13 12.11 -13.00
C THR A 147 5.34 10.93 -12.03
N LEU A 148 4.28 10.21 -11.66
CA LEU A 148 4.40 8.98 -10.86
C LEU A 148 5.23 7.90 -11.60
N ALA A 149 5.05 7.76 -12.92
CA ALA A 149 5.84 6.83 -13.73
C ALA A 149 7.32 7.25 -13.82
N GLU A 150 7.62 8.54 -13.87
CA GLU A 150 9.00 9.04 -13.83
C GLU A 150 9.69 8.68 -12.51
N TYR A 151 9.00 8.83 -11.36
CA TYR A 151 9.52 8.36 -10.07
C TYR A 151 9.78 6.86 -10.07
N ALA A 152 8.86 6.06 -10.60
CA ALA A 152 9.02 4.61 -10.69
C ALA A 152 10.15 4.18 -11.64
N ALA A 153 10.38 4.95 -12.72
CA ALA A 153 11.50 4.74 -13.63
C ALA A 153 12.85 5.02 -12.93
N ALA A 154 12.93 6.10 -12.16
CA ALA A 154 14.13 6.50 -11.42
C ALA A 154 14.55 5.54 -10.29
N LEU A 155 13.66 4.67 -9.81
CA LEU A 155 13.97 3.67 -8.78
C LEU A 155 14.82 2.48 -9.26
N GLY A 156 14.88 2.27 -10.57
CA GLY A 156 15.58 1.13 -11.20
C GLY A 156 16.95 1.45 -11.77
N GLU A 157 17.42 2.71 -11.66
CA GLU A 157 18.80 3.12 -11.95
C GLU A 157 19.64 3.19 -10.67
#